data_AF-A0A6L8G445-F1
#
_entry.id   AF-A0A6L8G445-F1
#
_cell.length_a   1.000
_cell.length_b   1.000
_cell.length_c   1.000
_cell.angle_alpha   90.00
_cell.angle_beta   90.00
_cell.angle_gamma   90.00
#
_symmetry.space_group_name_H-M   'P 1'
#
loop_
_entity.id
_entity.type
_entity.pdbx_description
1 polymer ?
#
loop_
_entity_poly.entity_id
_entity_poly.type
_entity_poly.pdbx_seq_one_letter_code
_entity_poly.pdbx_strand_id
1 'polypeptide(L)'
;LNPLLQDPGLAFHPPFLYLGYVGLSTSFSFAVAALIEGRVDAAWARWVRPWTLLAWLMLTVGIALGSWWAYYELGWGGFWFWDPVENASFMPWLISVALLHSAVVVEKREALKSWTVLLAILAFGFSLIGAFIVRSGVLTSVHAFANDPERGVYLLAITGVFMGGALLLYAARASAIQGVGVFGTVSRESALVLNNVLLAVAALVVFIGTIWPLVAELAFSRKVSVGPPFFDASFTPFFVALAAILPIGAVMPWKRARLGRIVRTIWLAAVGAFGIAAFIWVIGTGRSLLGPAGAFLGSWVILGAVSDLWARTGQERSGTLRRAIKLPVSDWGRVVAHAGLGITMIGISLLFAWEVEDIRIAREGETYSVGRYELTLADVQEVQGPNYLSTMAVFRVARNGRTVAVLRPERRIYPVAGMPTTEAAIDNGVFRDVYLVIGERQDGGGWAVRTYIKPFANWIWSGAVIMALGGALSLSDRRFRVAAGARRRAIRVAAE
;
A
#
# COMPACT_ATOMS: atom_id res chain seq x y z
N LEU A 1 18.97 -10.61 -21.48
CA LEU A 1 18.26 -9.90 -20.40
C LEU A 1 17.25 -10.86 -19.80
N ASN A 2 16.96 -10.77 -18.50
CA ASN A 2 15.90 -11.57 -17.88
C ASN A 2 14.59 -11.36 -18.66
N PRO A 3 13.88 -12.42 -19.10
CA PRO A 3 12.68 -12.27 -19.93
C PRO A 3 11.57 -11.41 -19.30
N LEU A 4 11.43 -11.44 -17.98
CA LEU A 4 10.43 -10.64 -17.25
C LEU A 4 10.63 -9.13 -17.47
N LEU A 5 11.86 -8.68 -17.77
CA LEU A 5 12.17 -7.26 -18.08
C LEU A 5 11.60 -6.79 -19.42
N GLN A 6 11.09 -7.69 -20.26
CA GLN A 6 10.43 -7.33 -21.52
C GLN A 6 8.96 -6.96 -21.32
N ASP A 7 8.37 -7.33 -20.18
CA ASP A 7 6.98 -7.02 -19.87
C ASP A 7 6.78 -5.52 -19.54
N PRO A 8 5.80 -4.84 -20.16
CA PRO A 8 5.54 -3.43 -19.91
C PRO A 8 5.20 -3.11 -18.45
N GLY A 9 4.51 -3.99 -17.72
CA GLY A 9 4.17 -3.78 -16.32
C GLY A 9 5.40 -3.68 -15.42
N LEU A 10 6.45 -4.45 -15.69
CA LEU A 10 7.74 -4.33 -15.02
C LEU A 10 8.47 -3.02 -15.36
N ALA A 11 8.24 -2.45 -16.55
CA ALA A 11 8.84 -1.17 -16.93
C ALA A 11 8.21 0.04 -16.23
N PHE A 12 6.90 0.01 -15.95
CA PHE A 12 6.18 1.19 -15.44
C PHE A 12 6.32 1.42 -13.94
N HIS A 13 6.35 0.39 -13.11
CA HIS A 13 6.28 0.56 -11.66
C HIS A 13 7.60 1.01 -10.98
N PRO A 14 8.80 0.57 -11.40
CA PRO A 14 10.05 0.97 -10.74
C PRO A 14 10.35 2.47 -10.79
N PRO A 15 10.05 3.22 -11.89
CA PRO A 15 10.15 4.67 -11.89
C PRO A 15 9.35 5.36 -10.77
N PHE A 16 8.13 4.90 -10.47
CA PHE A 16 7.32 5.45 -9.39
C PHE A 16 7.93 5.14 -8.00
N LEU A 17 8.42 3.92 -7.79
CA LEU A 17 9.12 3.57 -6.55
C LEU A 17 10.37 4.45 -6.36
N TYR A 18 11.15 4.63 -7.43
CA TYR A 18 12.32 5.49 -7.42
C TYR A 18 11.98 6.95 -7.10
N LEU A 19 10.96 7.52 -7.75
CA LEU A 19 10.46 8.87 -7.44
C LEU A 19 10.00 8.98 -5.98
N GLY A 20 9.40 7.93 -5.43
CA GLY A 20 9.04 7.83 -4.03
C GLY A 20 10.26 7.89 -3.10
N TYR A 21 11.25 7.04 -3.33
CA TYR A 21 12.49 6.99 -2.54
C TYR A 21 13.27 8.31 -2.61
N VAL A 22 13.45 8.86 -3.81
CA VAL A 22 14.12 10.15 -4.00
C VAL A 22 13.31 11.29 -3.37
N GLY A 23 11.98 11.26 -3.44
CA GLY A 23 11.12 12.23 -2.78
C GLY A 23 11.33 12.26 -1.26
N LEU A 24 11.51 11.10 -0.61
CA LEU A 24 11.81 11.02 0.83
C LEU A 24 13.17 11.62 1.20
N SER A 25 14.14 11.64 0.27
CA SER A 25 15.43 12.31 0.50
C SER A 25 15.29 13.83 0.74
N THR A 26 14.25 14.45 0.17
CA THR A 26 13.97 15.88 0.37
C THR A 26 13.47 16.12 1.79
N SER A 27 12.52 15.30 2.27
CA SER A 27 12.04 15.35 3.65
C SER A 27 13.15 15.06 4.67
N PHE A 28 14.04 14.12 4.36
CA PHE A 28 15.26 13.85 5.12
C PHE A 28 16.18 15.07 5.18
N SER A 29 16.44 15.72 4.05
CA SER A 29 17.33 16.88 3.97
C SER A 29 16.80 18.05 4.82
N PHE A 30 15.49 18.31 4.78
CA PHE A 30 14.86 19.30 5.66
C PHE A 30 14.96 18.92 7.14
N ALA A 31 14.88 17.63 7.48
CA ALA A 31 15.05 17.16 8.85
C ALA A 31 16.48 17.39 9.34
N VAL A 32 17.48 17.01 8.55
CA VAL A 32 18.91 17.24 8.86
C VAL A 32 19.23 18.73 8.98
N ALA A 33 18.74 19.57 8.07
CA ALA A 33 18.92 21.02 8.15
C ALA A 33 18.33 21.59 9.45
N ALA A 34 17.11 21.17 9.81
CA ALA A 34 16.47 21.61 11.05
C ALA A 34 17.21 21.13 12.32
N LEU A 35 17.85 19.95 12.29
CA LEU A 35 18.72 19.47 13.35
C LEU A 35 19.98 20.33 13.51
N ILE A 36 20.59 20.74 12.40
CA ILE A 36 21.78 21.59 12.38
C ILE A 36 21.44 22.99 12.90
N GLU A 37 20.33 23.57 12.43
CA GLU A 37 19.85 24.90 12.85
C GLU A 37 19.25 24.91 14.28
N GLY A 38 18.88 23.73 14.80
CA GLY A 38 18.21 23.60 16.10
C GLY A 38 16.78 24.16 16.10
N ARG A 39 16.13 24.25 14.93
CA ARG A 39 14.80 24.87 14.77
C ARG A 39 13.84 23.95 14.03
N VAL A 40 12.92 23.36 14.78
CA VAL A 40 11.79 22.59 14.25
C VAL A 40 10.51 23.30 14.64
N ASP A 41 9.91 24.04 13.72
CA ASP A 41 8.71 24.84 13.97
C ASP A 41 7.55 24.46 13.03
N ALA A 42 6.42 25.15 13.20
CA ALA A 42 5.27 24.94 12.33
C ALA A 42 5.56 25.28 10.86
N ALA A 43 6.51 26.20 10.59
CA ALA A 43 6.88 26.53 9.21
C ALA A 43 7.61 25.36 8.55
N TRP A 44 8.61 24.79 9.22
CA TRP A 44 9.31 23.58 8.78
C TRP A 44 8.34 22.46 8.43
N ALA A 45 7.34 22.19 9.29
CA ALA A 45 6.35 21.14 9.02
C ALA A 45 5.51 21.40 7.76
N ARG A 46 5.18 22.67 7.46
CA ARG A 46 4.48 23.06 6.21
C ARG A 46 5.35 22.83 4.97
N TRP A 47 6.67 22.96 5.08
CA TRP A 47 7.61 22.71 3.98
C TRP A 47 7.80 21.21 3.72
N VAL A 48 7.97 20.40 4.77
CA VAL A 48 8.21 18.95 4.65
C VAL A 48 7.00 18.21 4.09
N ARG A 49 5.79 18.59 4.53
CA ARG A 49 4.56 17.85 4.27
C ARG A 49 4.21 17.64 2.78
N PRO A 50 4.26 18.62 1.87
CA PRO A 50 3.99 18.39 0.45
C PRO A 50 5.00 17.44 -0.21
N TRP A 51 6.28 17.50 0.19
CA TRP A 51 7.31 16.58 -0.32
C TRP A 51 7.08 15.15 0.15
N THR A 52 6.79 14.96 1.43
CA THR A 52 6.42 13.63 1.94
C THR A 52 5.15 13.11 1.26
N LEU A 53 4.17 13.98 1.00
CA LEU A 53 2.91 13.58 0.37
C LEU A 53 3.11 13.16 -1.09
N LEU A 54 3.95 13.89 -1.83
CA LEU A 54 4.35 13.53 -3.18
C LEU A 54 5.09 12.19 -3.20
N ALA A 55 6.06 12.01 -2.29
CA ALA A 55 6.81 10.77 -2.18
C ALA A 55 5.90 9.57 -1.85
N TRP A 56 5.00 9.72 -0.87
CA TRP A 56 4.02 8.71 -0.51
C TRP A 56 3.06 8.37 -1.66
N LEU A 57 2.64 9.37 -2.44
CA LEU A 57 1.81 9.15 -3.63
C LEU A 57 2.54 8.28 -4.65
N MET A 58 3.80 8.61 -4.96
CA MET A 58 4.62 7.84 -5.91
C MET A 58 4.86 6.41 -5.40
N LEU A 59 5.13 6.22 -4.11
CA LEU A 59 5.24 4.90 -3.51
C LEU A 59 3.91 4.12 -3.62
N THR A 60 2.77 4.77 -3.38
CA THR A 60 1.45 4.13 -3.46
C THR A 60 1.18 3.63 -4.88
N VAL A 61 1.46 4.44 -5.90
CA VAL A 61 1.31 4.07 -7.31
C VAL A 61 2.30 2.95 -7.69
N GLY A 62 3.57 3.09 -7.31
CA GLY A 62 4.60 2.09 -7.61
C GLY A 62 4.31 0.72 -7.00
N ILE A 63 3.91 0.68 -5.72
CA ILE A 63 3.54 -0.56 -5.02
C ILE A 63 2.30 -1.19 -5.66
N ALA A 64 1.26 -0.38 -5.96
CA ALA A 64 0.04 -0.88 -6.57
C ALA A 64 0.27 -1.48 -7.96
N LEU A 65 1.07 -0.80 -8.80
CA LEU A 65 1.42 -1.30 -10.13
C LEU A 65 2.31 -2.55 -10.06
N GLY A 66 3.25 -2.61 -9.11
CA GLY A 66 4.08 -3.80 -8.89
C GLY A 66 3.24 -5.01 -8.43
N SER A 67 2.31 -4.80 -7.49
CA SER A 67 1.36 -5.82 -7.04
C SER A 67 0.45 -6.32 -8.17
N TRP A 68 -0.03 -5.40 -9.02
CA TRP A 68 -0.85 -5.76 -10.18
C TRP A 68 -0.05 -6.57 -11.21
N TRP A 69 1.19 -6.17 -11.47
CA TRP A 69 2.12 -6.90 -12.31
C TRP A 69 2.38 -8.32 -11.79
N ALA A 70 2.72 -8.44 -10.51
CA ALA A 70 2.96 -9.73 -9.86
C ALA A 70 1.76 -10.68 -9.99
N TYR A 71 0.54 -10.12 -9.91
CA TYR A 71 -0.69 -10.89 -10.06
C TYR A 71 -0.82 -11.55 -11.43
N TYR A 72 -0.59 -10.83 -12.53
CA TYR A 72 -0.78 -11.41 -13.87
C TYR A 72 0.43 -12.14 -14.45
N GLU A 73 1.65 -11.77 -14.04
CA GLU A 73 2.88 -12.28 -14.67
C GLU A 73 3.44 -13.53 -13.97
N LEU A 74 3.32 -13.63 -12.63
CA LEU A 74 4.06 -14.67 -11.88
C LEU A 74 3.33 -16.03 -11.81
N GLY A 75 2.09 -16.11 -12.28
CA GLY A 75 1.39 -17.40 -12.46
C GLY A 75 0.93 -18.14 -11.18
N TRP A 76 1.15 -17.58 -9.99
CA TRP A 76 0.74 -18.18 -8.72
C TRP A 76 -0.59 -17.61 -8.18
N GLY A 77 -1.20 -16.67 -8.90
CA GLY A 77 -2.55 -16.18 -8.61
C GLY A 77 -2.68 -15.25 -7.40
N GLY A 78 -1.59 -14.82 -6.75
CA GLY A 78 -1.63 -13.85 -5.65
C GLY A 78 -1.06 -12.49 -6.02
N PHE A 79 -1.33 -11.50 -5.17
CA PHE A 79 -1.01 -10.08 -5.42
C PHE A 79 0.12 -9.54 -4.52
N TRP A 80 0.55 -10.32 -3.52
CA TRP A 80 1.56 -9.94 -2.54
C TRP A 80 2.12 -11.20 -1.86
N PHE A 81 3.44 -11.39 -1.88
CA PHE A 81 4.11 -12.59 -1.36
C PHE A 81 4.97 -12.33 -0.10
N TRP A 82 5.05 -11.08 0.37
CA TRP A 82 5.94 -10.69 1.45
C TRP A 82 7.42 -10.96 1.15
N ASP A 83 7.81 -10.88 -0.12
CA ASP A 83 9.21 -11.10 -0.48
C ASP A 83 10.09 -9.88 -0.13
N PRO A 84 11.42 -10.02 -0.01
CA PRO A 84 12.29 -8.93 0.41
C PRO A 84 12.19 -7.65 -0.42
N VAL A 85 11.90 -7.74 -1.74
CA VAL A 85 11.79 -6.58 -2.63
C VAL A 85 10.46 -5.86 -2.45
N GLU A 86 9.35 -6.61 -2.33
CA GLU A 86 8.05 -6.06 -1.92
C GLU A 86 8.17 -5.34 -0.56
N ASN A 87 8.74 -6.01 0.44
CA ASN A 87 8.92 -5.47 1.79
C ASN A 87 9.78 -4.20 1.81
N ALA A 88 10.85 -4.17 1.00
CA ALA A 88 11.73 -3.01 0.83
C ALA A 88 10.97 -1.75 0.43
N SER A 89 9.94 -1.88 -0.42
CA SER A 89 9.08 -0.76 -0.83
C SER A 89 8.03 -0.39 0.20
N PHE A 90 7.55 -1.37 0.97
CA PHE A 90 6.45 -1.17 1.91
C PHE A 90 6.88 -0.47 3.22
N MET A 91 8.08 -0.74 3.72
CA MET A 91 8.62 -0.08 4.93
C MET A 91 8.66 1.46 4.83
N PRO A 92 9.27 2.08 3.80
CA PRO A 92 9.25 3.54 3.67
C PRO A 92 7.84 4.09 3.43
N TRP A 93 6.94 3.33 2.79
CA TRP A 93 5.54 3.70 2.65
C TRP A 93 4.86 3.85 4.02
N LEU A 94 4.97 2.85 4.91
CA LEU A 94 4.39 2.89 6.27
C LEU A 94 4.93 4.06 7.10
N ILE A 95 6.25 4.27 7.09
CA ILE A 95 6.88 5.37 7.83
C ILE A 95 6.51 6.73 7.23
N SER A 96 6.35 6.84 5.91
CA SER A 96 5.90 8.09 5.28
C SER A 96 4.45 8.43 5.64
N VAL A 97 3.57 7.44 5.81
CA VAL A 97 2.21 7.66 6.35
C VAL A 97 2.30 8.22 7.77
N ALA A 98 3.11 7.62 8.64
CA ALA A 98 3.31 8.12 10.00
C ALA A 98 3.88 9.55 9.99
N LEU A 99 4.85 9.83 9.10
CA LEU A 99 5.46 11.14 8.94
C LEU A 99 4.44 12.20 8.52
N LEU A 100 3.57 11.90 7.56
CA LEU A 100 2.49 12.81 7.13
C LEU A 100 1.57 13.18 8.29
N HIS A 101 1.17 12.20 9.08
CA HIS A 101 0.30 12.41 10.23
C HIS A 101 1.00 13.18 11.35
N SER A 102 2.26 12.86 11.62
CA SER A 102 3.09 13.56 12.61
C SER A 102 3.35 15.02 12.23
N ALA A 103 3.64 15.30 10.95
CA ALA A 103 3.87 16.64 10.45
C ALA A 103 2.64 17.55 10.61
N VAL A 104 1.43 17.00 10.48
CA VAL A 104 0.18 17.75 10.77
C VAL A 104 0.10 18.16 12.24
N VAL A 105 0.56 17.31 13.17
CA VAL A 105 0.61 17.64 14.60
C VAL A 105 1.62 18.76 14.87
N VAL A 106 2.82 18.70 14.28
CA VAL A 106 3.82 19.77 14.41
C VAL A 106 3.29 21.08 13.84
N GLU A 107 2.73 21.06 12.63
CA GLU A 107 2.16 22.24 11.97
C GLU A 107 1.08 22.91 12.81
N LYS A 108 0.18 22.12 13.41
CA LYS A 108 -0.98 22.66 14.14
C LYS A 108 -0.67 23.00 15.58
N ARG A 109 0.16 22.21 16.25
CA ARG A 109 0.29 22.15 17.71
C ARG A 109 1.70 22.28 18.24
N GLU A 110 2.70 22.29 17.37
CA GLU A 110 4.12 22.32 17.76
C GLU A 110 4.50 21.21 18.76
N ALA A 111 3.79 20.09 18.71
CA ALA A 111 4.07 18.88 19.47
C ALA A 111 4.67 17.81 18.54
N LEU A 112 5.29 16.78 19.12
CA LEU A 112 5.92 15.66 18.38
C LEU A 112 7.04 16.08 17.41
N LYS A 113 7.72 17.19 17.68
CA LYS A 113 8.84 17.70 16.86
C LYS A 113 9.92 16.64 16.67
N SER A 114 10.47 16.14 17.78
CA SER A 114 11.51 15.09 17.79
C SER A 114 11.07 13.83 17.04
N TRP A 115 9.84 13.36 17.30
CA TRP A 115 9.30 12.17 16.65
C TRP A 115 9.14 12.35 15.13
N THR A 116 8.69 13.53 14.69
CA THR A 116 8.53 13.84 13.26
C THR A 116 9.88 13.86 12.53
N VAL A 117 10.92 14.42 13.16
CA VAL A 117 12.28 14.39 12.63
C VAL A 117 12.80 12.95 12.54
N LEU A 118 12.60 12.14 13.57
CA LEU A 118 12.98 10.72 13.55
C LEU A 118 12.29 9.96 12.41
N LEU A 119 10.98 10.15 12.22
CA LEU A 119 10.23 9.54 11.12
C LEU A 119 10.76 9.97 9.73
N ALA A 120 11.19 11.23 9.57
CA ALA A 120 11.80 11.70 8.32
C ALA A 120 13.14 11.01 8.05
N ILE A 121 13.95 10.81 9.09
CA ILE A 121 15.21 10.07 8.99
C ILE A 121 14.96 8.60 8.62
N LEU A 122 14.02 7.95 9.32
CA LEU A 122 13.68 6.56 9.08
C LEU A 122 13.04 6.33 7.71
N ALA A 123 12.20 7.23 7.21
CA ALA A 123 11.55 7.07 5.91
C ALA A 123 12.58 6.97 4.78
N PHE A 124 13.56 7.87 4.76
CA PHE A 124 14.65 7.82 3.78
C PHE A 124 15.63 6.69 4.08
N GLY A 125 15.93 6.42 5.36
CA GLY A 125 16.76 5.30 5.78
C GLY A 125 16.23 3.95 5.27
N PHE A 126 14.93 3.69 5.40
CA PHE A 126 14.31 2.49 4.83
C PHE A 126 14.34 2.44 3.31
N SER A 127 14.33 3.59 2.63
CA SER A 127 14.51 3.65 1.18
C SER A 127 15.93 3.22 0.77
N LEU A 128 16.95 3.66 1.52
CA LEU A 128 18.36 3.26 1.31
C LEU A 128 18.59 1.78 1.63
N ILE A 129 18.05 1.29 2.76
CA ILE A 129 18.05 -0.13 3.11
C ILE A 129 17.36 -0.95 2.02
N GLY A 130 16.22 -0.49 1.50
CA GLY A 130 15.53 -1.14 0.40
C GLY A 130 16.39 -1.24 -0.86
N ALA A 131 17.06 -0.15 -1.25
CA ALA A 131 17.99 -0.16 -2.37
C ALA A 131 19.15 -1.15 -2.16
N PHE A 132 19.69 -1.24 -0.95
CA PHE A 132 20.69 -2.24 -0.58
C PHE A 132 20.16 -3.67 -0.71
N ILE A 133 18.99 -3.98 -0.15
CA ILE A 133 18.37 -5.31 -0.20
C ILE A 133 18.18 -5.77 -1.65
N VAL A 134 17.63 -4.89 -2.50
CA VAL A 134 17.28 -5.24 -3.90
C VAL A 134 18.50 -5.43 -4.79
N ARG A 135 19.65 -4.82 -4.47
CA ARG A 135 20.86 -4.83 -5.33
C ARG A 135 21.99 -5.71 -4.84
N SER A 136 22.09 -5.93 -3.53
CA SER A 136 23.22 -6.65 -2.93
C SER A 136 23.24 -8.15 -3.24
N GLY A 137 22.09 -8.74 -3.57
CA GLY A 137 21.95 -10.20 -3.72
C GLY A 137 22.05 -10.98 -2.41
N VAL A 138 22.02 -10.28 -1.26
CA VAL A 138 22.16 -10.87 0.08
C VAL A 138 20.90 -11.65 0.48
N LEU A 139 19.74 -11.28 -0.05
CA LEU A 139 18.48 -11.99 0.15
C LEU A 139 17.94 -12.48 -1.19
N THR A 140 17.41 -13.70 -1.23
CA THR A 140 16.76 -14.26 -2.42
C THR A 140 15.37 -13.65 -2.61
N SER A 141 15.07 -13.20 -3.83
CA SER A 141 13.76 -12.66 -4.20
C SER A 141 13.43 -13.00 -5.65
N VAL A 142 12.14 -13.24 -5.92
CA VAL A 142 11.60 -13.41 -7.28
C VAL A 142 11.60 -12.10 -8.08
N HIS A 143 11.67 -10.96 -7.40
CA HIS A 143 11.70 -9.61 -7.96
C HIS A 143 13.13 -9.05 -8.08
N ALA A 144 14.16 -9.87 -7.85
CA ALA A 144 15.56 -9.46 -7.98
C ALA A 144 16.12 -9.80 -9.36
N PHE A 145 16.30 -8.79 -10.22
CA PHE A 145 16.72 -8.95 -11.62
C PHE A 145 18.18 -8.62 -11.88
N ALA A 146 18.85 -7.94 -10.95
CA ALA A 146 20.22 -7.46 -11.14
C ALA A 146 20.95 -7.38 -9.80
N ASN A 147 21.62 -8.48 -9.45
CA ASN A 147 22.46 -8.61 -8.27
C ASN A 147 23.87 -8.15 -8.60
N ASP A 148 24.36 -7.18 -7.85
CA ASP A 148 25.72 -6.64 -7.95
C ASP A 148 26.23 -6.42 -6.51
N PRO A 149 26.94 -7.41 -5.93
CA PRO A 149 27.43 -7.33 -4.57
C PRO A 149 28.35 -6.12 -4.32
N GLU A 150 29.15 -5.71 -5.31
CA GLU A 150 30.02 -4.53 -5.19
C GLU A 150 29.18 -3.27 -5.01
N ARG A 151 28.16 -3.05 -5.87
CA ARG A 151 27.20 -1.96 -5.68
C ARG A 151 26.45 -2.06 -4.36
N GLY A 152 26.14 -3.28 -3.91
CA GLY A 152 25.59 -3.55 -2.59
C GLY A 152 26.44 -2.95 -1.47
N VAL A 153 27.76 -3.14 -1.49
CA VAL A 153 28.68 -2.58 -0.49
C VAL A 153 28.66 -1.05 -0.52
N TYR A 154 28.66 -0.42 -1.70
CA TYR A 154 28.54 1.05 -1.80
C TYR A 154 27.21 1.57 -1.23
N LEU A 155 26.10 0.89 -1.51
CA LEU A 155 24.78 1.25 -0.95
C LEU A 155 24.73 1.07 0.56
N LEU A 156 25.38 0.04 1.10
CA LEU A 156 25.51 -0.17 2.54
C LEU A 156 26.33 0.95 3.19
N ALA A 157 27.44 1.36 2.58
CA ALA A 157 28.25 2.48 3.05
C ALA A 157 27.47 3.80 3.03
N ILE A 158 26.74 4.10 1.95
CA ILE A 158 25.84 5.26 1.85
C ILE A 158 24.77 5.21 2.94
N THR A 159 24.17 4.05 3.17
CA THR A 159 23.19 3.85 4.24
C THR A 159 23.81 4.15 5.60
N GLY A 160 24.98 3.60 5.89
CA GLY A 160 25.72 3.85 7.14
C GLY A 160 26.03 5.32 7.36
N VAL A 161 26.51 6.03 6.33
CA VAL A 161 26.83 7.47 6.41
C VAL A 161 25.59 8.32 6.59
N PHE A 162 24.58 8.19 5.73
CA PHE A 162 23.42 9.08 5.76
C PHE A 162 22.45 8.73 6.88
N MET A 163 22.10 7.45 7.04
CA MET A 163 21.17 7.03 8.10
C MET A 163 21.87 7.07 9.47
N GLY A 164 23.06 6.47 9.59
CA GLY A 164 23.82 6.46 10.85
C GLY A 164 24.22 7.88 11.27
N GLY A 165 24.77 8.68 10.35
CA GLY A 165 25.12 10.08 10.61
C GLY A 165 23.93 10.95 11.03
N ALA A 166 22.77 10.81 10.38
CA ALA A 166 21.57 11.55 10.77
C ALA A 166 21.00 11.09 12.12
N LEU A 167 21.05 9.80 12.44
CA LEU A 167 20.63 9.28 13.75
C LEU A 167 21.57 9.74 14.87
N LEU A 168 22.89 9.77 14.63
CA LEU A 168 23.87 10.32 15.57
C LEU A 168 23.63 11.82 15.79
N LEU A 169 23.42 12.59 14.71
CA LEU A 169 23.08 14.00 14.81
C LEU A 169 21.76 14.22 15.57
N TYR A 170 20.74 13.41 15.29
CA TYR A 170 19.46 13.43 16.01
C TYR A 170 19.66 13.20 17.52
N ALA A 171 20.45 12.19 17.89
CA ALA A 171 20.77 11.90 19.29
C ALA A 171 21.52 13.06 19.95
N ALA A 172 22.52 13.64 19.26
CA ALA A 172 23.30 14.77 19.75
C ALA A 172 22.48 16.06 19.91
N ARG A 173 21.41 16.24 19.12
CA ARG A 173 20.56 17.44 19.13
C ARG A 173 19.21 17.22 19.82
N ALA A 174 18.97 16.06 20.44
CA ALA A 174 17.68 15.71 21.02
C ALA A 174 17.17 16.72 22.07
N SER A 175 18.07 17.28 22.88
CA SER A 175 17.73 18.28 23.91
C SER A 175 17.28 19.63 23.33
N ALA A 176 17.69 19.97 22.11
CA ALA A 176 17.29 21.21 21.44
C ALA A 176 15.89 21.15 20.83
N ILE A 177 15.30 19.95 20.70
CA ILE A 177 14.06 19.70 19.93
C ILE A 177 12.95 19.27 20.89
N GLN A 178 12.80 19.98 22.00
CA GLN A 178 11.70 19.72 22.92
C GLN A 178 10.38 20.29 22.40
N GLY A 179 9.33 19.49 22.48
CA GLY A 179 7.98 19.92 22.16
C GLY A 179 7.36 20.71 23.31
N VAL A 180 6.68 21.81 23.00
CA VAL A 180 6.02 22.68 24.00
C VAL A 180 4.55 22.27 24.23
N GLY A 181 4.01 21.37 23.41
CA GLY A 181 2.58 21.05 23.38
C GLY A 181 2.11 20.06 24.45
N VAL A 182 1.27 20.53 25.38
CA VAL A 182 0.50 19.68 26.32
C VAL A 182 -0.88 19.34 25.72
N PHE A 183 -1.28 18.07 25.80
CA PHE A 183 -2.59 17.58 25.35
C PHE A 183 -3.10 16.46 26.27
N GLY A 184 -4.41 16.31 26.35
CA GLY A 184 -5.04 15.27 27.20
C GLY A 184 -4.92 13.87 26.59
N THR A 185 -5.01 12.84 27.42
CA THR A 185 -4.97 11.43 27.01
C THR A 185 -6.03 11.08 25.96
N VAL A 186 -7.22 11.68 26.06
CA VAL A 186 -8.30 11.56 25.06
C VAL A 186 -8.33 12.82 24.19
N SER A 187 -7.57 12.80 23.09
CA SER A 187 -7.42 13.92 22.15
C SER A 187 -7.02 13.43 20.75
N ARG A 188 -7.16 14.30 19.73
CA ARG A 188 -6.68 14.00 18.37
C ARG A 188 -5.17 13.76 18.35
N GLU A 189 -4.41 14.50 19.15
CA GLU A 189 -2.97 14.32 19.32
C GLU A 189 -2.64 12.90 19.78
N SER A 190 -3.28 12.42 20.85
CA SER A 190 -3.07 11.07 21.36
C SER A 190 -3.44 9.98 20.34
N ALA A 191 -4.54 10.18 19.59
CA ALA A 191 -4.93 9.25 18.55
C ALA A 191 -3.89 9.21 17.40
N LEU A 192 -3.31 10.36 17.04
CA LEU A 192 -2.24 10.44 16.04
C LEU A 192 -0.91 9.86 16.55
N VAL A 193 -0.62 9.98 17.85
CA VAL A 193 0.51 9.26 18.48
C VAL A 193 0.32 7.76 18.35
N LEU A 194 -0.86 7.25 18.72
CA LEU A 194 -1.18 5.82 18.63
C LEU A 194 -1.11 5.31 17.19
N ASN A 195 -1.65 6.07 16.23
CA ASN A 195 -1.52 5.80 14.80
C ASN A 195 -0.04 5.67 14.39
N ASN A 196 0.80 6.63 14.78
CA ASN A 196 2.20 6.63 14.40
C ASN A 196 2.99 5.47 15.04
N VAL A 197 2.68 5.14 16.29
CA VAL A 197 3.29 3.99 16.97
C VAL A 197 2.90 2.69 16.27
N LEU A 198 1.61 2.49 15.95
CA LEU A 198 1.15 1.30 15.25
C LEU A 198 1.80 1.16 13.86
N LEU A 199 1.91 2.24 13.09
CA LEU A 199 2.58 2.25 11.79
C LEU A 199 4.09 1.99 11.91
N ALA A 200 4.76 2.58 12.89
CA ALA A 200 6.18 2.36 13.12
C ALA A 200 6.49 0.93 13.57
N VAL A 201 5.65 0.36 14.44
CA VAL A 201 5.76 -1.04 14.86
C VAL A 201 5.47 -1.98 13.70
N ALA A 202 4.46 -1.70 12.87
CA ALA A 202 4.18 -2.49 11.68
C ALA A 202 5.36 -2.48 10.70
N ALA A 203 5.98 -1.32 10.47
CA ALA A 203 7.19 -1.22 9.65
C ALA A 203 8.37 -1.99 10.27
N LEU A 204 8.52 -1.95 11.60
CA LEU A 204 9.56 -2.68 12.32
C LEU A 204 9.37 -4.20 12.22
N VAL A 205 8.12 -4.70 12.30
CA VAL A 205 7.80 -6.11 12.10
C VAL A 205 8.22 -6.55 10.70
N VAL A 206 7.88 -5.76 9.68
CA VAL A 206 8.28 -6.05 8.29
C VAL A 206 9.80 -6.03 8.15
N PHE A 207 10.47 -5.04 8.74
CA PHE A 207 11.93 -4.95 8.74
C PHE A 207 12.58 -6.17 9.38
N ILE A 208 12.19 -6.51 10.62
CA ILE A 208 12.73 -7.65 11.37
C ILE A 208 12.52 -8.94 10.59
N GLY A 209 11.30 -9.21 10.09
CA GLY A 209 11.03 -10.41 9.30
C GLY A 209 11.90 -10.50 8.05
N THR A 210 12.13 -9.36 7.38
CA THR A 210 12.93 -9.30 6.15
C THR A 210 14.42 -9.54 6.40
N ILE A 211 14.99 -8.98 7.48
CA ILE A 211 16.42 -9.13 7.80
C ILE A 211 16.73 -10.41 8.59
N TRP A 212 15.72 -11.06 9.17
CA TRP A 212 15.94 -12.21 10.05
C TRP A 212 16.70 -13.37 9.39
N PRO A 213 16.44 -13.76 8.12
CA PRO A 213 17.27 -14.73 7.42
C PRO A 213 18.77 -14.40 7.44
N LEU A 214 19.12 -13.14 7.20
CA LEU A 214 20.50 -12.67 7.21
C LEU A 214 21.11 -12.74 8.62
N VAL A 215 20.35 -12.32 9.64
CA VAL A 215 20.79 -12.42 11.04
C VAL A 215 21.01 -13.88 11.44
N ALA A 216 20.10 -14.78 11.06
CA ALA A 216 20.18 -16.19 11.40
C ALA A 216 21.36 -16.90 10.72
N GLU A 217 21.66 -16.52 9.48
CA GLU A 217 22.83 -17.04 8.75
C GLU A 217 24.13 -16.54 9.38
N LEU A 218 24.25 -15.23 9.65
CA LEU A 218 25.48 -14.64 10.20
C LEU A 218 25.75 -15.02 11.66
N ALA A 219 24.72 -15.03 12.51
CA ALA A 219 24.89 -15.25 13.95
C ALA A 219 24.78 -16.74 14.36
N PHE A 220 24.00 -17.54 13.62
CA PHE A 220 23.71 -18.93 14.00
C PHE A 220 24.09 -19.94 12.92
N SER A 221 24.63 -19.51 11.77
CA SER A 221 24.94 -20.40 10.62
C SER A 221 23.73 -21.22 10.16
N ARG A 222 22.51 -20.65 10.27
CA ARG A 222 21.26 -21.29 9.87
C ARG A 222 20.62 -20.56 8.71
N LYS A 223 20.39 -21.28 7.61
CA LYS A 223 19.58 -20.78 6.49
C LYS A 223 18.11 -20.96 6.83
N VAL A 224 17.40 -19.86 6.99
CA VAL A 224 15.95 -19.82 7.24
C VAL A 224 15.30 -18.92 6.20
N SER A 225 14.04 -19.21 5.86
CA SER A 225 13.21 -18.33 5.05
C SER A 225 12.04 -17.85 5.89
N VAL A 226 11.70 -16.56 5.77
CA VAL A 226 10.56 -15.94 6.42
C VAL A 226 9.59 -15.52 5.32
N GLY A 227 8.42 -16.15 5.30
CA GLY A 227 7.39 -15.91 4.27
C GLY A 227 6.04 -15.49 4.87
N PRO A 228 4.96 -15.54 4.06
CA PRO A 228 3.64 -15.04 4.44
C PRO A 228 3.13 -15.43 5.83
N PRO A 229 3.30 -16.68 6.33
CA PRO A 229 2.77 -17.06 7.64
C PRO A 229 3.26 -16.18 8.80
N PHE A 230 4.53 -15.74 8.77
CA PHE A 230 5.07 -14.86 9.80
C PHE A 230 4.47 -13.45 9.70
N PHE A 231 4.45 -12.89 8.49
CA PHE A 231 4.00 -11.52 8.27
C PHE A 231 2.50 -11.39 8.46
N ASP A 232 1.69 -12.32 7.95
CA ASP A 232 0.24 -12.30 8.13
C ASP A 232 -0.14 -12.39 9.61
N ALA A 233 0.55 -13.22 10.40
CA ALA A 233 0.31 -13.32 11.84
C ALA A 233 0.78 -12.08 12.61
N SER A 234 1.92 -11.49 12.23
CA SER A 234 2.58 -10.43 13.00
C SER A 234 2.14 -9.03 12.59
N PHE A 235 1.90 -8.77 11.31
CA PHE A 235 1.51 -7.46 10.77
C PHE A 235 0.02 -7.18 10.96
N THR A 236 -0.84 -8.17 10.67
CA THR A 236 -2.30 -7.99 10.64
C THR A 236 -2.88 -7.42 11.93
N PRO A 237 -2.49 -7.84 13.15
CA PRO A 237 -3.05 -7.29 14.38
C PRO A 237 -2.86 -5.77 14.53
N PHE A 238 -1.70 -5.25 14.11
CA PHE A 238 -1.42 -3.81 14.18
C PHE A 238 -2.27 -3.03 13.19
N PHE A 239 -2.47 -3.57 11.99
CA PHE A 239 -3.28 -2.91 10.96
C PHE A 239 -4.78 -2.98 11.27
N VAL A 240 -5.24 -4.07 11.89
CA VAL A 240 -6.61 -4.20 12.43
C VAL A 240 -6.84 -3.16 13.54
N ALA A 241 -5.91 -3.04 14.49
CA ALA A 241 -5.98 -2.04 15.54
C ALA A 241 -5.99 -0.61 14.96
N LEU A 242 -5.12 -0.34 13.97
CA LEU A 242 -5.06 0.94 13.27
C LEU A 242 -6.41 1.29 12.63
N ALA A 243 -6.99 0.38 11.85
CA ALA A 243 -8.26 0.59 11.17
C ALA A 243 -9.42 0.79 12.16
N ALA A 244 -9.44 0.06 13.28
CA ALA A 244 -10.45 0.21 14.31
C ALA A 244 -10.41 1.61 14.97
N ILE A 245 -9.22 2.11 15.27
CA ILE A 245 -9.02 3.40 15.96
C ILE A 245 -9.18 4.60 15.02
N LEU A 246 -8.87 4.43 13.73
CA LEU A 246 -8.72 5.55 12.78
C LEU A 246 -9.96 6.45 12.70
N PRO A 247 -11.20 5.97 12.46
CA PRO A 247 -12.39 6.82 12.47
C PRO A 247 -12.63 7.55 13.79
N ILE A 248 -12.32 6.90 14.91
CA ILE A 248 -12.48 7.48 16.26
C ILE A 248 -11.52 8.66 16.40
N GLY A 249 -10.24 8.45 16.10
CA GLY A 249 -9.20 9.48 16.13
C GLY A 249 -9.46 10.63 15.16
N ALA A 250 -9.99 10.30 13.97
CA ALA A 250 -10.30 11.27 12.93
C ALA A 250 -11.28 12.35 13.42
N VAL A 251 -12.34 11.97 14.14
CA VAL A 251 -13.37 12.90 14.62
C VAL A 251 -13.03 13.58 15.96
N MET A 252 -11.98 13.14 16.66
CA MET A 252 -11.59 13.78 17.93
C MET A 252 -11.18 15.23 17.70
N PRO A 253 -11.62 16.20 18.52
CA PRO A 253 -11.04 17.54 18.53
C PRO A 253 -9.62 17.54 19.10
N TRP A 254 -8.87 18.59 18.77
CA TRP A 254 -7.56 18.89 19.35
C TRP A 254 -7.65 19.23 20.85
N LYS A 255 -6.55 19.09 21.60
CA LYS A 255 -6.39 19.31 23.06
C LYS A 255 -7.12 18.30 23.93
N ARG A 256 -8.44 18.21 23.80
CA ARG A 256 -9.29 17.39 24.66
C ARG A 256 -10.60 17.04 23.97
N ALA A 257 -10.94 15.77 23.97
CA ALA A 257 -12.19 15.25 23.45
C ALA A 257 -13.14 14.78 24.56
N ARG A 258 -14.44 14.77 24.26
CA ARG A 258 -15.48 14.20 25.13
C ARG A 258 -16.09 12.98 24.43
N LEU A 259 -16.07 11.83 25.09
CA LEU A 259 -16.51 10.55 24.52
C LEU A 259 -17.94 10.61 23.95
N GLY A 260 -18.88 11.22 24.65
CA GLY A 260 -20.26 11.33 24.16
C GLY A 260 -20.40 12.08 22.82
N ARG A 261 -19.56 13.08 22.54
CA ARG A 261 -19.55 13.79 21.26
C ARG A 261 -18.97 12.93 20.13
N ILE A 262 -17.94 12.15 20.44
CA ILE A 262 -17.32 11.21 19.50
C ILE A 262 -18.36 10.17 19.08
N VAL A 263 -18.99 9.48 20.04
CA VAL A 263 -20.01 8.45 19.79
C VAL A 263 -21.16 9.03 18.96
N ARG A 264 -21.69 10.21 19.32
CA ARG A 264 -22.76 10.87 18.55
C ARG A 264 -22.38 11.18 17.10
N THR A 265 -21.09 11.32 16.79
CA THR A 265 -20.60 11.62 15.43
C THR A 265 -20.45 10.37 14.58
N ILE A 266 -20.03 9.24 15.19
CA ILE A 266 -19.65 8.02 14.45
C ILE A 266 -20.61 6.85 14.63
N TRP A 267 -21.65 6.95 15.46
CA TRP A 267 -22.57 5.82 15.68
C TRP A 267 -23.27 5.36 14.39
N LEU A 268 -23.66 6.29 13.50
CA LEU A 268 -24.24 5.94 12.20
C LEU A 268 -23.24 5.20 11.31
N ALA A 269 -21.96 5.62 11.35
CA ALA A 269 -20.89 4.92 10.65
C ALA A 269 -20.70 3.50 11.21
N ALA A 270 -20.78 3.33 12.54
CA ALA A 270 -20.67 2.02 13.19
C ALA A 270 -21.84 1.11 12.80
N VAL A 271 -23.07 1.61 12.90
CA VAL A 271 -24.27 0.87 12.49
C VAL A 271 -24.21 0.48 11.01
N GLY A 272 -23.79 1.40 10.14
CA GLY A 272 -23.59 1.12 8.72
C GLY A 272 -22.53 0.04 8.47
N ALA A 273 -21.39 0.13 9.15
CA ALA A 273 -20.32 -0.86 9.04
C ALA A 273 -20.76 -2.25 9.54
N PHE A 274 -21.48 -2.33 10.67
CA PHE A 274 -22.07 -3.58 11.16
C PHE A 274 -23.13 -4.12 10.18
N GLY A 275 -23.95 -3.25 9.58
CA GLY A 275 -24.91 -3.65 8.55
C GLY A 275 -24.25 -4.26 7.33
N ILE A 276 -23.14 -3.67 6.85
CA ILE A 276 -22.34 -4.21 5.75
C ILE A 276 -21.70 -5.54 6.15
N ALA A 277 -21.13 -5.65 7.35
CA ALA A 277 -20.56 -6.90 7.84
C ALA A 277 -21.62 -8.02 7.93
N ALA A 278 -22.81 -7.70 8.43
CA ALA A 278 -23.94 -8.63 8.51
C ALA A 278 -24.42 -9.05 7.11
N PHE A 279 -24.49 -8.11 6.17
CA PHE A 279 -24.81 -8.40 4.77
C PHE A 279 -23.80 -9.37 4.15
N ILE A 280 -22.49 -9.10 4.33
CA ILE A 280 -21.41 -9.98 3.86
C ILE A 280 -21.49 -11.37 4.51
N TRP A 281 -21.83 -11.46 5.79
CA TRP A 281 -22.05 -12.74 6.47
C TRP A 281 -23.21 -13.53 5.86
N VAL A 282 -24.33 -12.87 5.56
CA VAL A 282 -25.54 -13.50 4.99
C VAL A 282 -25.32 -14.02 3.57
N ILE A 283 -24.61 -13.27 2.72
CA ILE A 283 -24.34 -13.69 1.32
C ILE A 283 -23.15 -14.66 1.21
N GLY A 284 -22.34 -14.78 2.27
CA GLY A 284 -21.18 -15.65 2.31
C GLY A 284 -21.54 -17.12 2.57
N THR A 285 -20.52 -17.96 2.70
CA THR A 285 -20.69 -19.39 3.03
C THR A 285 -20.91 -19.64 4.53
N GLY A 286 -20.85 -18.60 5.37
CA GLY A 286 -20.93 -18.70 6.83
C GLY A 286 -19.73 -19.37 7.52
N ARG A 287 -18.64 -19.66 6.79
CA ARG A 287 -17.51 -20.48 7.28
C ARG A 287 -16.37 -19.68 7.92
N SER A 288 -16.27 -18.38 7.62
CA SER A 288 -15.14 -17.55 8.07
C SER A 288 -15.61 -16.15 8.44
N LEU A 289 -15.07 -15.62 9.55
CA LEU A 289 -15.27 -14.24 9.98
C LEU A 289 -14.35 -13.26 9.24
N LEU A 290 -13.36 -13.73 8.47
CA LEU A 290 -12.41 -12.86 7.76
C LEU A 290 -13.11 -11.87 6.81
N GLY A 291 -14.04 -12.37 5.99
CA GLY A 291 -14.81 -11.54 5.06
C GLY A 291 -15.63 -10.46 5.78
N PRO A 292 -16.54 -10.82 6.71
CA PRO A 292 -17.32 -9.87 7.49
C PRO A 292 -16.46 -8.89 8.31
N ALA A 293 -15.37 -9.36 8.94
CA ALA A 293 -14.50 -8.51 9.75
C ALA A 293 -13.76 -7.48 8.89
N GLY A 294 -13.23 -7.90 7.73
CA GLY A 294 -12.62 -6.99 6.78
C GLY A 294 -13.60 -6.00 6.17
N ALA A 295 -14.81 -6.47 5.85
CA ALA A 295 -15.90 -5.63 5.38
C ALA A 295 -16.32 -4.58 6.42
N PHE A 296 -16.42 -4.99 7.68
CA PHE A 296 -16.63 -4.08 8.81
C PHE A 296 -15.54 -3.02 8.87
N LEU A 297 -14.26 -3.43 8.95
CA LEU A 297 -13.15 -2.50 9.13
C LEU A 297 -12.98 -1.54 7.95
N GLY A 298 -13.08 -2.04 6.71
CA GLY A 298 -12.93 -1.20 5.52
C GLY A 298 -14.10 -0.21 5.36
N SER A 299 -15.34 -0.65 5.58
CA SER A 299 -16.50 0.25 5.57
C SER A 299 -16.50 1.21 6.76
N TRP A 300 -16.02 0.79 7.93
CA TRP A 300 -15.80 1.64 9.11
C TRP A 300 -14.84 2.79 8.80
N VAL A 301 -13.72 2.51 8.13
CA VAL A 301 -12.76 3.54 7.69
C VAL A 301 -13.42 4.50 6.69
N ILE A 302 -14.14 3.98 5.68
CA ILE A 302 -14.82 4.80 4.67
C ILE A 302 -15.86 5.71 5.34
N LEU A 303 -16.84 5.12 6.04
CA LEU A 303 -17.94 5.84 6.67
C LEU A 303 -17.43 6.81 7.74
N GLY A 304 -16.38 6.41 8.48
CA GLY A 304 -15.68 7.26 9.44
C GLY A 304 -15.05 8.51 8.84
N ALA A 305 -14.40 8.37 7.68
CA ALA A 305 -13.85 9.50 6.94
C ALA A 305 -14.95 10.46 6.48
N VAL A 306 -16.08 9.94 5.99
CA VAL A 306 -17.21 10.79 5.62
C VAL A 306 -17.86 11.45 6.84
N SER A 307 -17.98 10.75 7.98
CA SER A 307 -18.44 11.33 9.25
C SER A 307 -17.57 12.49 9.74
N ASP A 308 -16.23 12.40 9.63
CA ASP A 308 -15.34 13.52 9.95
C ASP A 308 -15.56 14.72 9.02
N LEU A 309 -15.77 14.47 7.71
CA LEU A 309 -16.09 15.54 6.76
C LEU A 309 -17.41 16.22 7.10
N TRP A 310 -18.46 15.44 7.36
CA TRP A 310 -19.76 15.98 7.76
C TRP A 310 -19.68 16.80 9.05
N ALA A 311 -18.93 16.34 10.04
CA ALA A 311 -18.73 17.08 11.29
C ALA A 311 -18.13 18.49 11.06
N ARG A 312 -17.35 18.69 9.99
CA ARG A 312 -16.74 19.98 9.63
C ARG A 312 -17.68 20.93 8.89
N THR A 313 -18.79 20.43 8.33
CA THR A 313 -19.79 21.25 7.63
C THR A 313 -20.79 21.96 8.56
N GLY A 314 -20.76 21.64 9.87
CA GLY A 314 -21.65 22.18 10.90
C GLY A 314 -22.96 21.40 11.07
N GLN A 315 -23.66 21.61 12.19
CA GLN A 315 -24.87 20.84 12.57
C GLN A 315 -26.20 21.39 12.02
N GLU A 316 -26.22 22.60 11.44
CA GLU A 316 -27.42 23.13 10.81
C GLU A 316 -27.65 22.43 9.45
N ARG A 317 -28.80 21.76 9.33
CA ARG A 317 -29.21 21.01 8.13
C ARG A 317 -29.46 21.91 6.91
N SER A 318 -29.80 23.18 7.12
CA SER A 318 -29.97 24.15 6.04
C SER A 318 -28.59 24.62 5.52
N GLY A 319 -28.22 24.15 4.33
CA GLY A 319 -27.01 24.60 3.62
C GLY A 319 -25.76 23.73 3.81
N THR A 320 -25.88 22.54 4.41
CA THR A 320 -24.78 21.56 4.55
C THR A 320 -24.10 21.24 3.22
N LEU A 321 -24.89 21.03 2.15
CA LEU A 321 -24.37 20.75 0.81
C LEU A 321 -23.53 21.91 0.25
N ARG A 322 -24.02 23.16 0.40
CA ARG A 322 -23.29 24.37 -0.04
C ARG A 322 -22.01 24.58 0.76
N ARG A 323 -21.98 24.21 2.04
CA ARG A 323 -20.77 24.28 2.89
C ARG A 323 -19.76 23.20 2.53
N ALA A 324 -20.22 21.97 2.21
CA ALA A 324 -19.35 20.88 1.78
C ALA A 324 -18.57 21.21 0.50
N ILE A 325 -19.22 21.84 -0.47
CA ILE A 325 -18.58 22.30 -1.73
C ILE A 325 -17.53 23.39 -1.46
N LYS A 326 -17.68 24.18 -0.39
CA LYS A 326 -16.73 25.25 -0.01
C LYS A 326 -15.55 24.75 0.82
N LEU A 327 -15.51 23.47 1.21
CA LEU A 327 -14.38 22.92 1.96
C LEU A 327 -13.10 22.94 1.12
N PRO A 328 -11.93 23.12 1.75
CA PRO A 328 -10.64 22.97 1.07
C PRO A 328 -10.54 21.63 0.35
N VAL A 329 -9.89 21.63 -0.82
CA VAL A 329 -9.70 20.41 -1.63
C VAL A 329 -8.97 19.32 -0.83
N SER A 330 -8.09 19.73 0.08
CA SER A 330 -7.40 18.78 0.97
C SER A 330 -8.27 18.08 2.01
N ASP A 331 -9.43 18.63 2.37
CA ASP A 331 -10.38 17.89 3.23
C ASP A 331 -11.04 16.76 2.42
N TRP A 332 -11.36 17.00 1.14
CA TRP A 332 -11.81 15.95 0.21
C TRP A 332 -10.71 14.94 -0.08
N GLY A 333 -9.47 15.40 -0.30
CA GLY A 333 -8.32 14.53 -0.51
C GLY A 333 -8.09 13.58 0.66
N ARG A 334 -8.31 14.03 1.91
CA ARG A 334 -8.27 13.16 3.09
C ARG A 334 -9.35 12.08 3.03
N VAL A 335 -10.60 12.42 2.71
CA VAL A 335 -11.69 11.43 2.63
C VAL A 335 -11.42 10.40 1.55
N VAL A 336 -11.02 10.86 0.36
CA VAL A 336 -10.72 10.01 -0.79
C VAL A 336 -9.55 9.07 -0.47
N ALA A 337 -8.48 9.57 0.16
CA ALA A 337 -7.33 8.74 0.53
C ALA A 337 -7.71 7.59 1.48
N HIS A 338 -8.49 7.89 2.53
CA HIS A 338 -8.92 6.90 3.51
C HIS A 338 -10.02 5.97 2.95
N ALA A 339 -10.87 6.47 2.06
CA ALA A 339 -11.84 5.61 1.37
C ALA A 339 -11.14 4.58 0.48
N GLY A 340 -10.07 4.98 -0.22
CA GLY A 340 -9.21 4.07 -0.95
C GLY A 340 -8.63 2.96 -0.07
N LEU A 341 -8.13 3.32 1.12
CA LEU A 341 -7.65 2.35 2.11
C LEU A 341 -8.74 1.36 2.52
N GLY A 342 -9.94 1.85 2.82
CA GLY A 342 -11.06 0.98 3.19
C GLY A 342 -11.49 0.05 2.06
N ILE A 343 -11.49 0.50 0.80
CA ILE A 343 -11.79 -0.33 -0.38
C ILE A 343 -10.73 -1.43 -0.54
N THR A 344 -9.44 -1.09 -0.42
CA THR A 344 -8.35 -2.09 -0.47
C THR A 344 -8.50 -3.14 0.63
N MET A 345 -8.83 -2.73 1.87
CA MET A 345 -9.08 -3.67 2.97
C MET A 345 -10.24 -4.62 2.68
N ILE A 346 -11.36 -4.11 2.15
CA ILE A 346 -12.50 -4.94 1.73
C ILE A 346 -12.05 -5.94 0.65
N GLY A 347 -11.33 -5.47 -0.37
CA GLY A 347 -10.82 -6.31 -1.46
C GLY A 347 -9.97 -7.46 -0.94
N ILE A 348 -8.96 -7.17 -0.12
CA ILE A 348 -8.05 -8.18 0.47
C ILE A 348 -8.82 -9.21 1.29
N SER A 349 -9.69 -8.74 2.21
CA SER A 349 -10.39 -9.65 3.12
C SER A 349 -11.44 -10.51 2.42
N LEU A 350 -12.16 -9.98 1.42
CA LEU A 350 -13.11 -10.77 0.65
C LEU A 350 -12.40 -11.75 -0.29
N LEU A 351 -11.25 -11.36 -0.86
CA LEU A 351 -10.41 -12.26 -1.65
C LEU A 351 -9.97 -13.47 -0.83
N PHE A 352 -9.32 -13.26 0.32
CA PHE A 352 -8.87 -14.37 1.17
C PHE A 352 -10.02 -15.17 1.79
N ALA A 353 -11.19 -14.56 2.01
CA ALA A 353 -12.31 -15.28 2.59
C ALA A 353 -12.98 -16.25 1.60
N TRP A 354 -12.99 -15.93 0.31
CA TRP A 354 -13.84 -16.59 -0.69
C TRP A 354 -13.13 -17.05 -1.95
N GLU A 355 -11.82 -16.90 -2.05
CA GLU A 355 -11.07 -17.46 -3.18
C GLU A 355 -11.24 -18.98 -3.26
N VAL A 356 -11.27 -19.48 -4.50
CA VAL A 356 -11.30 -20.90 -4.79
C VAL A 356 -10.11 -21.20 -5.69
N GLU A 357 -9.32 -22.19 -5.30
CA GLU A 357 -8.18 -22.71 -6.05
C GLU A 357 -8.47 -24.15 -6.48
N ASP A 358 -8.10 -24.47 -7.71
CA ASP A 358 -8.10 -25.82 -8.24
C ASP A 358 -6.83 -26.06 -9.07
N ILE A 359 -6.03 -27.04 -8.63
CA ILE A 359 -4.81 -27.48 -9.31
C ILE A 359 -5.02 -28.92 -9.74
N ARG A 360 -4.93 -29.19 -11.04
CA ARG A 360 -5.15 -30.53 -11.59
C ARG A 360 -4.35 -30.79 -12.86
N ILE A 361 -4.41 -32.03 -13.32
CA ILE A 361 -4.00 -32.42 -14.66
C ILE A 361 -5.26 -32.46 -15.51
N ALA A 362 -5.33 -31.64 -16.56
CA ALA A 362 -6.47 -31.59 -17.48
C ALA A 362 -6.07 -32.12 -18.86
N ARG A 363 -6.96 -32.88 -19.50
CA ARG A 363 -6.80 -33.35 -20.88
C ARG A 363 -7.55 -32.47 -21.86
N GLU A 364 -7.08 -32.39 -23.09
CA GLU A 364 -7.81 -31.70 -24.15
C GLU A 364 -9.20 -32.35 -24.35
N GLY A 365 -10.23 -31.53 -24.47
CA GLY A 365 -11.64 -31.91 -24.46
C GLY A 365 -12.25 -32.09 -23.06
N GLU A 366 -11.45 -32.16 -22.00
CA GLU A 366 -11.96 -32.33 -20.63
C GLU A 366 -12.64 -31.05 -20.13
N THR A 367 -13.79 -31.23 -19.48
CA THR A 367 -14.52 -30.16 -18.79
C THR A 367 -14.56 -30.44 -17.30
N TYR A 368 -14.24 -29.43 -16.49
CA TYR A 368 -14.27 -29.51 -15.03
C TYR A 368 -14.86 -28.25 -14.42
N SER A 369 -15.37 -28.37 -13.19
CA SER A 369 -16.03 -27.26 -12.50
C SER A 369 -15.14 -26.66 -11.41
N VAL A 370 -15.06 -25.33 -11.36
CA VAL A 370 -14.40 -24.59 -10.29
C VAL A 370 -15.33 -23.48 -9.80
N GLY A 371 -15.80 -23.63 -8.57
CA GLY A 371 -16.86 -22.78 -8.01
C GLY A 371 -18.14 -22.86 -8.85
N ARG A 372 -18.49 -21.76 -9.52
CA ARG A 372 -19.70 -21.63 -10.36
C ARG A 372 -19.41 -21.66 -11.87
N TYR A 373 -18.18 -22.00 -12.24
CA TYR A 373 -17.70 -21.98 -13.62
C TYR A 373 -17.37 -23.39 -14.08
N GLU A 374 -17.70 -23.68 -15.33
CA GLU A 374 -17.29 -24.87 -16.06
C GLU A 374 -16.17 -24.46 -17.01
N LEU A 375 -15.04 -25.12 -16.93
CA LEU A 375 -13.86 -24.84 -17.75
C LEU A 375 -13.57 -26.04 -18.63
N THR A 376 -13.48 -25.80 -19.94
CA THR A 376 -13.11 -26.82 -20.91
C THR A 376 -11.75 -26.49 -21.50
N LEU A 377 -10.78 -27.39 -21.37
CA LEU A 377 -9.51 -27.29 -22.09
C LEU A 377 -9.78 -27.69 -23.56
N ALA A 378 -10.00 -26.71 -24.42
CA ALA A 378 -10.42 -26.96 -25.79
C ALA A 378 -9.27 -27.40 -26.70
N ASP A 379 -8.08 -26.85 -26.47
CA ASP A 379 -6.90 -27.07 -27.33
C ASP A 379 -5.62 -26.62 -26.60
N VAL A 380 -4.47 -27.19 -26.98
CA VAL A 380 -3.13 -26.71 -26.59
C VAL A 380 -2.22 -26.67 -27.80
N GLN A 381 -1.69 -25.49 -28.10
CA GLN A 381 -0.89 -25.25 -29.30
C GLN A 381 0.52 -24.79 -28.92
N GLU A 382 1.51 -25.21 -29.71
CA GLU A 382 2.85 -24.61 -29.67
C GLU A 382 2.91 -23.46 -30.68
N VAL A 383 3.24 -22.26 -30.20
CA VAL A 383 3.28 -21.02 -30.98
C VAL A 383 4.68 -20.42 -30.93
N GLN A 384 5.23 -20.11 -32.10
CA GLN A 384 6.50 -19.39 -32.20
C GLN A 384 6.27 -17.88 -31.97
N GLY A 385 6.79 -17.36 -30.86
CA GLY A 385 6.84 -15.92 -30.58
C GLY A 385 8.08 -15.25 -31.19
N PRO A 386 8.24 -13.92 -31.04
CA PRO A 386 9.34 -13.16 -31.62
C PRO A 386 10.74 -13.64 -31.16
N ASN A 387 10.86 -14.04 -29.89
CA ASN A 387 12.10 -14.53 -29.27
C ASN A 387 11.85 -15.64 -28.22
N TYR A 388 10.66 -16.24 -28.23
CA TYR A 388 10.25 -17.31 -27.31
C TYR A 388 9.44 -18.38 -28.05
N LEU A 389 9.38 -19.57 -27.45
CA LEU A 389 8.43 -20.64 -27.80
C LEU A 389 7.31 -20.62 -26.76
N SER A 390 6.06 -20.62 -27.19
CA SER A 390 4.90 -20.58 -26.29
C SER A 390 4.10 -21.86 -26.37
N THR A 391 3.82 -22.46 -25.23
CA THR A 391 2.73 -23.42 -25.08
C THR A 391 1.49 -22.64 -24.67
N MET A 392 0.55 -22.48 -25.60
CA MET A 392 -0.69 -21.73 -25.39
C MET A 392 -1.88 -22.68 -25.26
N ALA A 393 -2.58 -22.60 -24.14
CA ALA A 393 -3.85 -23.31 -23.97
C ALA A 393 -5.01 -22.47 -24.49
N VAL A 394 -6.11 -23.11 -24.89
CA VAL A 394 -7.39 -22.45 -25.16
C VAL A 394 -8.44 -23.01 -24.21
N PHE A 395 -8.88 -22.21 -23.25
CA PHE A 395 -9.95 -22.55 -22.32
C PHE A 395 -11.25 -21.87 -22.70
N ARG A 396 -12.33 -22.65 -22.79
CA ARG A 396 -13.69 -22.10 -22.80
C ARG A 396 -14.22 -22.08 -21.37
N VAL A 397 -14.62 -20.90 -20.91
CA VAL A 397 -15.21 -20.72 -19.58
C VAL A 397 -16.71 -20.52 -19.75
N ALA A 398 -17.50 -21.40 -19.16
CA ALA A 398 -18.95 -21.33 -19.16
C ALA A 398 -19.51 -21.12 -17.75
N ARG A 399 -20.70 -20.52 -17.69
CA ARG A 399 -21.50 -20.38 -16.47
C ARG A 399 -22.96 -20.59 -16.83
N ASN A 400 -23.63 -21.51 -16.13
CA ASN A 400 -25.03 -21.88 -16.39
C ASN A 400 -25.25 -22.27 -17.86
N GLY A 401 -24.36 -23.09 -18.43
CA GLY A 401 -24.43 -23.54 -19.82
C GLY A 401 -24.13 -22.50 -20.91
N ARG A 402 -23.80 -21.25 -20.54
CA ARG A 402 -23.41 -20.20 -21.50
C ARG A 402 -21.92 -19.90 -21.39
N THR A 403 -21.22 -19.84 -22.53
CA THR A 403 -19.83 -19.39 -22.57
C THR A 403 -19.76 -17.92 -22.18
N VAL A 404 -18.94 -17.60 -21.16
CA VAL A 404 -18.74 -16.24 -20.64
C VAL A 404 -17.39 -15.65 -21.03
N ALA A 405 -16.37 -16.50 -21.27
CA ALA A 405 -15.05 -16.07 -21.70
C ALA A 405 -14.31 -17.19 -22.46
N VAL A 406 -13.34 -16.81 -23.28
CA VAL A 406 -12.34 -17.72 -23.85
C VAL A 406 -10.97 -17.22 -23.44
N LEU A 407 -10.27 -17.99 -22.61
CA LEU A 407 -9.00 -17.61 -22.00
C LEU A 407 -7.86 -18.36 -22.65
N ARG A 408 -6.74 -17.67 -22.88
CA ARG A 408 -5.56 -18.19 -23.57
C ARG A 408 -4.30 -18.06 -22.72
N PRO A 409 -4.15 -18.86 -21.65
CA PRO A 409 -2.95 -18.79 -20.83
C PRO A 409 -1.76 -19.34 -21.62
N GLU A 410 -0.58 -18.77 -21.39
CA GLU A 410 0.65 -19.21 -22.04
C GLU A 410 1.71 -19.60 -21.02
N ARG A 411 2.53 -20.56 -21.43
CA ARG A 411 3.84 -20.81 -20.83
C ARG A 411 4.88 -20.54 -21.91
N ARG A 412 5.71 -19.52 -21.70
CA ARG A 412 6.73 -19.10 -22.66
C ARG A 412 8.10 -19.62 -22.24
N ILE A 413 8.89 -20.12 -23.18
CA ILE A 413 10.27 -20.54 -22.98
C ILE A 413 11.14 -19.64 -23.85
N TYR A 414 12.09 -18.94 -23.24
CA TYR A 414 13.05 -18.09 -23.95
C TYR A 414 14.35 -18.86 -24.17
N PRO A 415 14.63 -19.40 -25.37
CA PRO A 415 15.73 -20.34 -25.57
C PRO A 415 17.11 -19.76 -25.23
N VAL A 416 17.32 -18.47 -25.53
CA VAL A 416 18.57 -17.75 -25.25
C VAL A 416 18.80 -17.59 -23.74
N ALA A 417 17.74 -17.37 -22.96
CA ALA A 417 17.83 -17.18 -21.52
C ALA A 417 17.72 -18.50 -20.73
N GLY A 418 17.23 -19.57 -21.36
CA GLY A 418 17.01 -20.87 -20.71
C GLY A 418 15.94 -20.83 -19.59
N MET A 419 15.09 -19.81 -19.58
CA MET A 419 14.15 -19.54 -18.48
C MET A 419 12.70 -19.57 -19.00
N PRO A 420 11.82 -20.39 -18.39
CA PRO A 420 10.39 -20.30 -18.66
C PRO A 420 9.74 -19.12 -17.93
N THR A 421 8.74 -18.49 -18.54
CA THR A 421 7.82 -17.55 -17.89
C THR A 421 6.38 -18.01 -18.07
N THR A 422 5.50 -17.45 -17.25
CA THR A 422 4.06 -17.71 -17.30
C THR A 422 3.37 -16.45 -17.76
N GLU A 423 2.31 -16.59 -18.56
CA GLU A 423 1.40 -15.50 -18.87
C GLU A 423 0.00 -15.98 -18.50
N ALA A 424 -0.49 -15.48 -17.36
CA ALA A 424 -1.81 -15.88 -16.90
C ALA A 424 -2.90 -15.28 -17.80
N ALA A 425 -3.92 -16.07 -18.10
CA ALA A 425 -5.12 -15.55 -18.75
C ALA A 425 -6.17 -15.20 -17.70
N ILE A 426 -6.63 -13.95 -17.73
CA ILE A 426 -7.51 -13.39 -16.71
C ILE A 426 -8.76 -12.80 -17.36
N ASP A 427 -9.92 -13.37 -17.04
CA ASP A 427 -11.22 -12.76 -17.31
C ASP A 427 -11.56 -11.81 -16.16
N ASN A 428 -11.17 -10.55 -16.33
CA ASN A 428 -11.27 -9.50 -15.30
C ASN A 428 -12.73 -9.05 -15.10
N GLY A 429 -13.11 -8.83 -13.84
CA GLY A 429 -14.43 -8.32 -13.50
C GLY A 429 -14.46 -7.44 -12.25
N VAL A 430 -15.56 -6.71 -12.08
CA VAL A 430 -15.73 -5.82 -10.91
C VAL A 430 -15.80 -6.60 -9.60
N PHE A 431 -16.40 -7.79 -9.61
CA PHE A 431 -16.63 -8.59 -8.40
C PHE A 431 -15.78 -9.86 -8.31
N ARG A 432 -15.17 -10.28 -9.41
CA ARG A 432 -14.33 -11.47 -9.47
C ARG A 432 -13.50 -11.47 -10.74
N ASP A 433 -12.40 -12.20 -10.67
CA ASP A 433 -11.61 -12.62 -11.81
C ASP A 433 -11.65 -14.16 -11.94
N VAL A 434 -11.70 -14.67 -13.17
CA VAL A 434 -11.30 -16.07 -13.45
C VAL A 434 -9.88 -16.02 -13.96
N TYR A 435 -8.98 -16.69 -13.25
CA TYR A 435 -7.54 -16.68 -13.51
C TYR A 435 -7.11 -18.09 -13.89
N LEU A 436 -6.38 -18.22 -14.99
CA LEU A 436 -5.89 -19.49 -15.50
C LEU A 436 -4.42 -19.43 -15.83
N VAL A 437 -3.74 -20.53 -15.50
CA VAL A 437 -2.34 -20.78 -15.83
C VAL A 437 -2.21 -22.21 -16.34
N ILE A 438 -1.46 -22.37 -17.43
CA ILE A 438 -1.04 -23.67 -17.95
C ILE A 438 0.42 -23.93 -17.58
N GLY A 439 0.69 -25.13 -17.09
CA GLY A 439 2.01 -25.63 -16.73
C GLY A 439 2.54 -26.63 -17.75
N GLU A 440 3.32 -27.60 -17.28
CA GLU A 440 3.94 -28.60 -18.15
C GLU A 440 2.99 -29.76 -18.49
N ARG A 441 3.24 -30.38 -19.65
CA ARG A 441 2.65 -31.66 -20.01
C ARG A 441 3.15 -32.73 -19.04
N GLN A 442 2.25 -33.59 -18.58
CA GLN A 442 2.56 -34.65 -17.63
C GLN A 442 2.86 -35.97 -18.35
N ASP A 443 3.69 -36.84 -17.76
CA ASP A 443 4.11 -38.12 -18.34
C ASP A 443 2.93 -39.03 -18.71
N GLY A 444 1.86 -39.01 -17.90
CA GLY A 444 0.61 -39.75 -18.12
C GLY A 444 -0.36 -39.10 -19.12
N GLY A 445 0.08 -38.06 -19.84
CA GLY A 445 -0.74 -37.23 -20.70
C GLY A 445 -1.52 -36.15 -19.95
N GLY A 446 -1.99 -35.15 -20.69
CA GLY A 446 -2.62 -33.95 -20.13
C GLY A 446 -1.63 -32.91 -19.64
N TRP A 447 -2.15 -31.80 -19.14
CA TRP A 447 -1.42 -30.59 -18.79
C TRP A 447 -1.70 -30.21 -17.35
N ALA A 448 -0.66 -29.81 -16.61
CA ALA A 448 -0.87 -29.19 -15.31
C ALA A 448 -1.59 -27.85 -15.50
N VAL A 449 -2.72 -27.66 -14.80
CA VAL A 449 -3.54 -26.44 -14.91
C VAL A 449 -3.83 -25.94 -13.51
N ARG A 450 -3.69 -24.61 -13.34
CA ARG A 450 -4.11 -23.92 -12.12
C ARG A 450 -5.23 -22.95 -12.47
N THR A 451 -6.36 -23.13 -11.81
CA THR A 451 -7.54 -22.30 -11.96
C THR A 451 -7.83 -21.61 -10.63
N TYR A 452 -8.02 -20.29 -10.66
CA TYR A 452 -8.48 -19.54 -9.52
C TYR A 452 -9.74 -18.74 -9.83
N ILE A 453 -10.65 -18.72 -8.87
CA ILE A 453 -11.74 -17.74 -8.82
C ILE A 453 -11.37 -16.74 -7.73
N LYS A 454 -10.97 -15.53 -8.13
CA LYS A 454 -10.46 -14.50 -7.22
C LYS A 454 -11.52 -13.41 -7.04
N PRO A 455 -12.29 -13.42 -5.94
CA PRO A 455 -13.33 -12.42 -5.73
C PRO A 455 -12.70 -11.09 -5.32
N PHE A 456 -13.22 -9.98 -5.85
CA PHE A 456 -12.81 -8.61 -5.51
C PHE A 456 -11.32 -8.26 -5.67
N ALA A 457 -10.52 -9.03 -6.43
CA ALA A 457 -9.10 -8.71 -6.64
C ALA A 457 -8.89 -7.28 -7.18
N ASN A 458 -9.68 -6.88 -8.18
CA ASN A 458 -9.65 -5.52 -8.74
C ASN A 458 -9.92 -4.39 -7.73
N TRP A 459 -10.55 -4.67 -6.57
CA TRP A 459 -10.78 -3.66 -5.54
C TRP A 459 -9.50 -3.29 -4.80
N ILE A 460 -8.51 -4.19 -4.74
CA ILE A 460 -7.20 -3.94 -4.12
C ILE A 460 -6.53 -2.76 -4.84
N TRP A 461 -6.38 -2.86 -6.16
CA TRP A 461 -5.76 -1.81 -6.97
C TRP A 461 -6.66 -0.59 -7.17
N SER A 462 -7.97 -0.77 -7.32
CA SER A 462 -8.91 0.36 -7.38
C SER A 462 -8.85 1.20 -6.10
N GLY A 463 -8.78 0.56 -4.93
CA GLY A 463 -8.59 1.24 -3.66
C GLY A 463 -7.27 1.99 -3.58
N ALA A 464 -6.17 1.41 -4.07
CA ALA A 464 -4.87 2.07 -4.12
C ALA A 464 -4.85 3.28 -5.09
N VAL A 465 -5.52 3.18 -6.25
CA VAL A 465 -5.68 4.30 -7.19
C VAL A 465 -6.50 5.43 -6.54
N ILE A 466 -7.63 5.10 -5.91
CA ILE A 466 -8.44 6.07 -5.16
C ILE A 466 -7.60 6.72 -4.05
N MET A 467 -6.76 5.92 -3.36
CA MET A 467 -5.87 6.42 -2.32
C MET A 467 -4.86 7.45 -2.87
N ALA A 468 -4.21 7.14 -4.00
CA ALA A 468 -3.30 8.05 -4.69
C ALA A 468 -4.00 9.32 -5.19
N LEU A 469 -5.23 9.21 -5.73
CA LEU A 469 -6.06 10.36 -6.11
C LEU A 469 -6.34 11.27 -4.92
N GLY A 470 -6.60 10.72 -3.72
CA GLY A 470 -6.75 11.49 -2.49
C GLY A 470 -5.49 12.29 -2.11
N GLY A 471 -4.31 11.70 -2.34
CA GLY A 471 -3.02 12.38 -2.23
C GLY A 471 -2.89 13.54 -3.24
N ALA A 472 -3.23 13.30 -4.51
CA ALA A 472 -3.16 14.32 -5.56
C ALA A 472 -4.11 15.50 -5.29
N LEU A 473 -5.34 15.20 -4.86
CA LEU A 473 -6.30 16.21 -4.42
C LEU A 473 -5.72 17.04 -3.26
N SER A 474 -5.10 16.39 -2.28
CA SER A 474 -4.47 17.08 -1.15
C SER A 474 -3.30 17.99 -1.54
N LEU A 475 -2.53 17.62 -2.58
CA LEU A 475 -1.43 18.42 -3.13
C LEU A 475 -1.92 19.63 -3.95
N SER A 476 -3.03 19.48 -4.66
CA SER A 476 -3.63 20.57 -5.47
C SER A 476 -4.27 21.71 -4.65
N ASP A 477 -4.32 21.56 -3.32
CA ASP A 477 -4.87 22.58 -2.43
C ASP A 477 -4.10 23.91 -2.54
N ARG A 478 -4.85 25.02 -2.55
CA ARG A 478 -4.32 26.38 -2.73
C ARG A 478 -3.24 26.74 -1.71
N ARG A 479 -3.26 26.13 -0.52
CA ARG A 479 -2.26 26.36 0.54
C ARG A 479 -0.84 25.93 0.17
N PHE A 480 -0.68 25.04 -0.82
CA PHE A 480 0.62 24.56 -1.30
C PHE A 480 1.05 25.25 -2.62
N ARG A 481 0.23 26.15 -3.16
CA ARG A 481 0.60 26.94 -4.35
C ARG A 481 1.60 28.02 -3.96
N VAL A 482 2.88 27.76 -4.21
CA VAL A 482 3.93 28.78 -4.21
C VAL A 482 3.49 29.90 -5.16
N ALA A 483 3.48 31.15 -4.69
CA ALA A 483 3.05 32.39 -5.38
C ALA A 483 1.59 32.88 -5.24
N ALA A 484 0.70 32.25 -4.47
CA ALA A 484 -0.65 32.82 -4.25
C ALA A 484 -0.67 34.15 -3.44
N GLY A 485 0.43 34.49 -2.77
CA GLY A 485 0.62 35.76 -2.05
C GLY A 485 1.18 36.91 -2.91
N ALA A 486 1.52 36.69 -4.18
CA ALA A 486 2.15 37.71 -5.02
C ALA A 486 1.16 38.71 -5.66
N ARG A 487 -0.14 38.62 -5.36
CA ARG A 487 -1.09 39.68 -5.74
C ARG A 487 -0.96 40.82 -4.73
N ARG A 488 0.08 41.63 -4.93
CA ARG A 488 0.31 42.95 -4.33
C ARG A 488 -1.00 43.60 -3.95
N ARG A 489 -1.20 43.82 -2.65
CA ARG A 489 -2.05 44.90 -2.16
C ARG A 489 -1.38 46.18 -2.71
N ALA A 490 -1.90 46.71 -3.81
CA ALA A 490 -1.47 48.01 -4.31
C ALA A 490 -1.69 49.00 -3.17
N ILE A 491 -0.59 49.49 -2.61
CA ILE A 491 -0.60 50.62 -1.69
C ILE A 491 -1.17 51.78 -2.50
N ARG A 492 -2.42 52.16 -2.22
CA ARG A 492 -2.92 53.47 -2.63
C ARG A 492 -2.13 54.48 -1.81
N VAL A 493 -1.07 55.02 -2.39
CA VAL A 493 -0.56 56.33 -2.00
C VAL A 493 -1.63 57.32 -2.44
N ALA A 494 -2.30 57.95 -1.47
CA ALA A 494 -3.14 59.10 -1.76
C ALA A 494 -2.21 60.23 -2.27
N ALA A 495 -2.50 60.75 -3.47
CA ALA A 495 -1.92 61.99 -3.93
C ALA A 495 -2.59 63.16 -3.18
N GLU A 496 -1.78 64.17 -2.88
CA GLU A 496 -2.09 65.39 -2.11
C GLU A 496 -3.35 66.14 -2.54
#